data_AF-A0AA96Z2A8-F1
#
_entry.id   AF-A0AA96Z2A8-F1
#
_cell.length_a   1.000
_cell.length_b   1.000
_cell.length_c   1.000
_cell.angle_alpha   90.00
_cell.angle_beta   90.00
_cell.angle_gamma   90.00
#
_symmetry.space_group_name_H-M   'P 1'
#
loop_
_entity.id
_entity.type
_entity.pdbx_description
1 polymer ?
#
loop_
_entity_poly.entity_id
_entity_poly.type
_entity_poly.pdbx_seq_one_letter_code
_entity_poly.pdbx_strand_id
1 'polypeptide(L)'
;MSEILIALAALAVGVLFGLFLRRPRPRSATSAPSPVAPLERAVHRELLNAVDDLEYALNTVRNFGPLSASELLNVDLPAKLDRLVLAGLSSEVFARLRARTEQISLHPFPEQRELVSAVRADERPSPLSAVWLLIREASGSGAAQHLAAGEARNCLDELRAELALLAPHDEAVLV
;
A
#
# COMPACT_ATOMS: atom_id res chain seq x y z
N MET A 1 0.23 12.16 59.17
CA MET A 1 -0.42 10.82 59.24
C MET A 1 -1.74 10.74 58.48
N SER A 2 -2.48 11.85 58.25
CA SER A 2 -3.82 11.82 57.62
C SER A 2 -3.83 11.64 56.10
N GLU A 3 -2.81 12.09 55.36
CA GLU A 3 -2.76 12.01 53.89
C GLU A 3 -2.57 10.58 53.36
N ILE A 4 -1.78 9.77 54.08
CA ILE A 4 -1.54 8.37 53.70
C ILE A 4 -2.84 7.57 53.80
N LEU A 5 -3.68 7.86 54.82
CA LEU A 5 -4.97 7.19 55.00
C LEU A 5 -5.98 7.56 53.90
N ILE A 6 -5.94 8.80 53.40
CA ILE A 6 -6.80 9.26 52.31
C ILE A 6 -6.38 8.62 50.98
N ALA A 7 -5.08 8.54 50.71
CA ALA A 7 -4.55 7.87 49.51
C ALA A 7 -4.90 6.38 49.49
N LEU A 8 -4.84 5.72 50.65
CA LEU A 8 -5.18 4.30 50.78
C LEU A 8 -6.69 4.05 50.62
N ALA A 9 -7.52 4.95 51.15
CA ALA A 9 -8.96 4.91 50.95
C ALA A 9 -9.35 5.12 49.47
N ALA A 10 -8.72 6.08 48.79
CA ALA A 10 -8.97 6.35 47.38
C ALA A 10 -8.57 5.16 46.48
N LEU A 11 -7.45 4.50 46.80
CA LEU A 11 -6.99 3.32 46.07
C LEU A 11 -7.92 2.11 46.31
N ALA A 12 -8.38 1.91 47.56
CA ALA A 12 -9.35 0.87 47.88
C ALA A 12 -10.69 1.07 47.16
N VAL A 13 -11.19 2.30 47.11
CA VAL A 13 -12.42 2.65 46.38
C VAL A 13 -12.24 2.45 44.88
N GLY A 14 -11.11 2.88 44.30
CA GLY A 14 -10.81 2.68 42.87
C GLY A 14 -10.72 1.21 42.48
N VAL A 15 -10.09 0.37 43.31
CA VAL A 15 -9.98 -1.08 43.08
C VAL A 15 -11.34 -1.77 43.21
N LEU A 16 -12.14 -1.40 44.23
CA LEU A 16 -13.50 -1.90 44.38
C LEU A 16 -14.40 -1.50 43.20
N PHE A 17 -14.29 -0.25 42.72
CA PHE A 17 -15.06 0.23 41.57
C PHE A 17 -14.65 -0.50 40.28
N GLY A 18 -13.35 -0.71 40.07
CA GLY A 18 -12.83 -1.48 38.94
C GLY A 18 -13.24 -2.96 38.97
N LEU A 19 -13.33 -3.57 40.16
CA LEU A 19 -13.83 -4.93 40.35
C LEU A 19 -15.35 -5.03 40.17
N PHE A 20 -16.11 -4.02 40.61
CA PHE A 20 -17.57 -4.00 40.48
C PHE A 20 -18.03 -3.73 39.04
N LEU A 21 -17.25 -2.97 38.26
CA LEU A 21 -17.44 -2.80 36.82
C LEU A 21 -17.03 -4.05 36.02
N ARG A 22 -16.12 -4.88 36.55
CA ARG A 22 -15.89 -6.25 36.09
C ARG A 22 -16.96 -7.20 36.64
N ARG A 23 -18.24 -6.94 36.33
CA ARG A 23 -19.24 -8.00 36.46
C ARG A 23 -18.85 -9.13 35.50
N PRO A 24 -18.62 -10.36 35.98
CA PRO A 24 -18.57 -11.51 35.09
C PRO A 24 -19.97 -11.64 34.50
N ARG A 25 -20.11 -11.20 33.25
CA ARG A 25 -21.34 -11.39 32.49
C ARG A 25 -21.60 -12.90 32.48
N PRO A 26 -22.76 -13.39 32.98
CA PRO A 26 -23.05 -14.80 32.93
C PRO A 26 -22.96 -15.20 31.46
N ARG A 27 -22.08 -16.16 31.20
CA ARG A 27 -21.82 -16.74 29.89
C ARG A 27 -23.07 -17.55 29.55
N SER A 28 -24.11 -16.84 29.12
CA SER A 28 -25.24 -17.45 28.43
C SER A 28 -24.64 -18.19 27.25
N ALA A 29 -24.87 -19.49 27.24
CA ALA A 29 -24.49 -20.38 26.16
C ALA A 29 -25.23 -19.94 24.89
N THR A 30 -24.56 -19.12 24.09
CA THR A 30 -25.00 -18.76 22.74
C THR A 30 -23.75 -18.69 21.88
N SER A 31 -23.67 -19.61 20.93
CA SER A 31 -22.74 -19.66 19.79
C SER A 31 -21.25 -19.46 20.12
N ALA A 32 -20.49 -20.56 20.14
CA ALA A 32 -19.04 -20.48 20.01
C ALA A 32 -18.69 -19.58 18.80
N PRO A 33 -17.86 -18.54 18.95
CA PRO A 33 -17.44 -17.73 17.81
C PRO A 33 -16.78 -18.66 16.79
N SER A 34 -17.32 -18.70 15.57
CA SER A 34 -16.73 -19.49 14.50
C SER A 34 -15.25 -19.07 14.34
N PRO A 35 -14.29 -20.02 14.37
CA PRO A 35 -12.87 -19.72 14.24
C PRO A 35 -12.48 -19.16 12.86
N VAL A 36 -13.42 -19.11 11.92
CA VAL A 36 -13.25 -18.61 10.56
C VAL A 36 -13.27 -17.08 10.52
N ALA A 37 -14.14 -16.43 11.30
CA ALA A 37 -14.30 -14.97 11.28
C ALA A 37 -13.03 -14.18 11.69
N PRO A 38 -12.21 -14.61 12.67
CA PRO A 38 -10.94 -13.95 12.98
C PRO A 38 -9.91 -14.06 11.84
N LEU A 39 -9.90 -15.18 11.12
CA LEU A 39 -8.97 -15.44 10.01
C LEU A 39 -9.32 -14.58 8.79
N GLU A 40 -10.59 -14.53 8.40
CA GLU A 40 -11.07 -13.68 7.30
C GLU A 40 -10.78 -12.19 7.55
N ARG A 41 -10.96 -11.73 8.80
CA ARG A 41 -10.58 -10.36 9.21
C ARG A 41 -9.07 -10.11 9.18
N ALA A 42 -8.24 -11.14 9.37
CA ALA A 42 -6.79 -11.01 9.28
C ALA A 42 -6.35 -10.90 7.82
N VAL A 43 -6.91 -11.75 6.94
CA VAL A 43 -6.65 -11.71 5.49
C VAL A 43 -7.12 -10.39 4.89
N HIS A 44 -8.33 -9.92 5.23
CA HIS A 44 -8.84 -8.64 4.75
C HIS A 44 -7.96 -7.46 5.17
N ARG A 45 -7.47 -7.44 6.41
CA ARG A 45 -6.51 -6.41 6.87
C ARG A 45 -5.18 -6.47 6.13
N GLU A 46 -4.66 -7.66 5.89
CA GLU A 46 -3.42 -7.83 5.12
C GLU A 46 -3.57 -7.33 3.68
N LEU A 47 -4.71 -7.62 3.04
CA LEU A 47 -5.04 -7.11 1.71
C LEU A 47 -5.08 -5.58 1.68
N LEU A 48 -5.72 -4.94 2.66
CA LEU A 48 -5.77 -3.48 2.75
C LEU A 48 -4.37 -2.88 2.95
N ASN A 49 -3.56 -3.45 3.85
CA ASN A 49 -2.18 -3.00 4.07
C ASN A 49 -1.34 -3.12 2.80
N ALA A 50 -1.46 -4.23 2.07
CA ALA A 50 -0.74 -4.45 0.82
C ALA A 50 -1.19 -3.47 -0.28
N VAL A 51 -2.48 -3.12 -0.33
CA VAL A 51 -3.02 -2.09 -1.22
C VAL A 51 -2.46 -0.71 -0.86
N ASP A 52 -2.38 -0.36 0.42
CA ASP A 52 -1.84 0.91 0.89
C ASP A 52 -0.33 1.04 0.56
N ASP A 53 0.43 -0.04 0.77
CA ASP A 53 1.85 -0.14 0.38
C ASP A 53 2.03 0.08 -1.13
N LEU A 54 1.16 -0.51 -1.94
CA LEU A 54 1.19 -0.36 -3.40
C LEU A 54 0.75 1.05 -3.83
N GLU A 55 -0.23 1.65 -3.16
CA GLU A 55 -0.60 3.05 -3.39
C GLU A 55 0.59 3.97 -3.16
N TYR A 56 1.28 3.81 -2.03
CA TYR A 56 2.44 4.63 -1.70
C TYR A 56 3.54 4.51 -2.77
N ALA A 57 3.79 3.29 -3.24
CA ALA A 57 4.75 3.01 -4.30
C ALA A 57 4.35 3.69 -5.63
N LEU A 58 3.10 3.54 -6.06
CA LEU A 58 2.60 4.18 -7.28
C LEU A 58 2.60 5.70 -7.19
N ASN A 59 2.27 6.26 -6.03
CA ASN A 59 2.37 7.70 -5.78
C ASN A 59 3.83 8.16 -5.82
N THR A 60 4.79 7.33 -5.41
CA THR A 60 6.22 7.63 -5.53
C THR A 60 6.61 7.78 -7.00
N VAL A 61 6.24 6.81 -7.86
CA VAL A 61 6.45 6.89 -9.32
C VAL A 61 5.80 8.13 -9.92
N ARG A 62 4.59 8.47 -9.46
CA ARG A 62 3.82 9.59 -10.00
C ARG A 62 4.37 10.96 -9.58
N ASN A 63 4.84 11.10 -8.34
CA ASN A 63 5.18 12.39 -7.72
C ASN A 63 6.65 12.78 -7.85
N PHE A 64 7.58 11.81 -7.86
CA PHE A 64 9.03 12.10 -7.92
C PHE A 64 9.57 12.26 -9.35
N GLY A 65 8.70 12.13 -10.35
CA GLY A 65 9.08 12.17 -11.76
C GLY A 65 9.45 10.78 -12.28
N PRO A 66 9.89 10.69 -13.55
CA PRO A 66 10.19 9.41 -14.17
C PRO A 66 11.42 8.78 -13.54
N LEU A 67 11.25 7.58 -13.01
CA LEU A 67 12.27 6.90 -12.22
C LEU A 67 13.23 6.14 -13.14
N SER A 68 14.51 6.16 -12.78
CA SER A 68 15.50 5.31 -13.43
C SER A 68 15.30 3.84 -13.07
N ALA A 69 15.99 2.95 -13.78
CA ALA A 69 15.92 1.51 -13.47
C ALA A 69 16.34 1.21 -12.03
N SER A 70 17.40 1.85 -11.53
CA SER A 70 17.86 1.68 -10.15
C SER A 70 16.87 2.22 -9.11
N GLU A 71 16.17 3.32 -9.42
CA GLU A 71 15.14 3.88 -8.55
C GLU A 71 13.88 3.01 -8.53
N LEU A 72 13.47 2.45 -9.68
CA LEU A 72 12.35 1.51 -9.77
C LEU A 72 12.60 0.24 -8.94
N LEU A 73 13.84 -0.24 -8.86
CA LEU A 73 14.20 -1.35 -7.98
C LEU A 73 13.99 -1.03 -6.49
N ASN A 74 14.19 0.23 -6.08
CA ASN A 74 13.95 0.65 -4.69
C ASN A 74 12.46 0.77 -4.36
N VAL A 75 11.62 1.07 -5.34
CA VAL A 75 10.16 1.11 -5.19
C VAL A 75 9.58 -0.30 -5.08
N ASP A 76 10.18 -1.26 -5.77
CA ASP A 76 9.88 -2.69 -5.71
C ASP A 76 8.38 -3.02 -5.92
N LEU A 77 7.83 -2.49 -7.03
CA LEU A 77 6.46 -2.77 -7.45
C LEU A 77 6.15 -4.28 -7.58
N PRO A 78 7.05 -5.12 -8.14
CA PRO A 78 6.80 -6.56 -8.24
C PRO A 78 6.58 -7.23 -6.88
N ALA A 79 7.43 -6.96 -5.88
CA ALA A 79 7.25 -7.56 -4.56
C ALA A 79 5.96 -7.10 -3.87
N LYS A 80 5.53 -5.85 -4.11
CA LYS A 80 4.26 -5.33 -3.57
C LYS A 80 3.04 -5.99 -4.22
N LEU A 81 3.10 -6.29 -5.52
CA LEU A 81 2.08 -7.09 -6.19
C LEU A 81 2.07 -8.54 -5.70
N ASP A 82 3.24 -9.14 -5.50
CA ASP A 82 3.35 -10.51 -5.00
C ASP A 82 2.71 -10.67 -3.62
N ARG A 83 2.78 -9.65 -2.75
CA ARG A 83 2.05 -9.63 -1.47
C ARG A 83 0.54 -9.73 -1.65
N LEU A 84 -0.03 -9.05 -2.65
CA LEU A 84 -1.46 -9.15 -2.96
C LEU A 84 -1.84 -10.55 -3.46
N VAL A 85 -0.97 -11.17 -4.28
CA VAL A 85 -1.16 -12.56 -4.73
C VAL A 85 -1.11 -13.54 -3.55
N LEU A 86 -0.12 -13.38 -2.67
CA LEU A 86 0.03 -14.22 -1.47
C LEU A 86 -1.14 -14.08 -0.49
N ALA A 87 -1.75 -12.89 -0.45
CA ALA A 87 -2.98 -12.63 0.30
C ALA A 87 -4.25 -13.17 -0.39
N GLY A 88 -4.11 -13.83 -1.55
CA GLY A 88 -5.19 -14.55 -2.25
C GLY A 88 -5.96 -13.73 -3.28
N LEU A 89 -5.43 -12.58 -3.71
CA LEU A 89 -6.12 -11.74 -4.67
C LEU A 89 -6.03 -12.29 -6.10
N SER A 90 -7.19 -12.57 -6.70
CA SER A 90 -7.30 -12.97 -8.11
C SER A 90 -8.57 -12.36 -8.72
N SER A 91 -8.49 -11.12 -9.19
CA SER A 91 -9.57 -10.45 -9.92
C SER A 91 -9.09 -9.93 -11.28
N GLU A 92 -10.03 -9.64 -12.18
CA GLU A 92 -9.72 -9.01 -13.47
C GLU A 92 -9.10 -7.62 -13.28
N VAL A 93 -9.57 -6.87 -12.27
CA VAL A 93 -8.99 -5.58 -11.87
C VAL A 93 -7.53 -5.77 -11.46
N PHE A 94 -7.22 -6.82 -10.68
CA PHE A 94 -5.84 -7.13 -10.32
C PHE A 94 -4.97 -7.47 -11.53
N ALA A 95 -5.48 -8.23 -12.51
CA ALA A 95 -4.73 -8.53 -13.74
C ALA A 95 -4.42 -7.25 -14.55
N ARG A 96 -5.37 -6.32 -14.65
CA ARG A 96 -5.14 -5.00 -15.27
C ARG A 96 -4.12 -4.18 -14.49
N LEU A 97 -4.24 -4.11 -13.16
CA LEU A 97 -3.28 -3.44 -12.29
C LEU A 97 -1.86 -3.96 -12.52
N ARG A 98 -1.69 -5.29 -12.54
CA ARG A 98 -0.41 -5.95 -12.82
C ARG A 98 0.18 -5.52 -14.16
N ALA A 99 -0.62 -5.56 -15.22
CA ALA A 99 -0.17 -5.14 -16.55
C ALA A 99 0.29 -3.67 -16.57
N ARG A 100 -0.39 -2.77 -15.84
CA ARG A 100 0.01 -1.35 -15.74
C ARG A 100 1.30 -1.16 -14.96
N THR A 101 1.49 -1.89 -13.86
CA THR A 101 2.77 -1.87 -13.13
C THR A 101 3.92 -2.46 -13.94
N GLU A 102 3.67 -3.50 -14.76
CA GLU A 102 4.69 -4.03 -15.68
C GLU A 102 5.08 -2.98 -16.73
N GLN A 103 4.11 -2.25 -17.30
CA GLN A 103 4.38 -1.14 -18.22
C GLN A 103 5.30 -0.05 -17.63
N ILE A 104 5.19 0.26 -16.33
CA ILE A 104 6.10 1.21 -15.67
C ILE A 104 7.56 0.73 -15.78
N SER A 105 7.81 -0.56 -15.58
CA SER A 105 9.16 -1.13 -15.62
C SER A 105 9.78 -1.20 -17.03
N LEU A 106 8.96 -1.14 -18.09
CA LEU A 106 9.42 -1.19 -19.48
C LEU A 106 9.98 0.14 -19.99
N HIS A 107 9.75 1.23 -19.27
CA HIS A 107 10.12 2.58 -19.71
C HIS A 107 11.01 3.29 -18.70
N PRO A 108 12.13 2.72 -18.23
CA PRO A 108 13.00 3.39 -17.25
C PRO A 108 13.53 4.71 -17.81
N PHE A 109 13.66 5.71 -16.94
CA PHE A 109 14.34 6.95 -17.29
C PHE A 109 15.86 6.69 -17.37
N PRO A 110 16.59 7.37 -18.27
CA PRO A 110 18.04 7.18 -18.38
C PRO A 110 18.77 7.49 -17.09
N GLU A 111 19.79 6.70 -16.80
CA GLU A 111 20.61 6.88 -15.60
C GLU A 111 21.51 8.11 -15.75
N GLN A 112 21.88 8.74 -14.63
CA GLN A 112 22.75 9.94 -14.64
C GLN A 112 24.07 9.70 -15.41
N ARG A 113 24.65 8.50 -15.28
CA ARG A 113 25.88 8.11 -15.99
C ARG A 113 25.69 8.10 -17.51
N GLU A 114 24.51 7.72 -17.99
CA GLU A 114 24.18 7.63 -19.42
C GLU A 114 24.05 9.04 -20.00
N LEU A 115 23.36 9.93 -19.28
CA LEU A 115 23.28 11.36 -19.58
C LEU A 115 24.68 11.99 -19.68
N VAL A 116 25.55 11.75 -18.70
CA VAL A 116 26.93 12.29 -18.70
C VAL A 116 27.76 11.71 -19.85
N SER A 117 27.59 10.42 -20.15
CA SER A 117 28.30 9.79 -21.27
C SER A 117 27.86 10.36 -22.63
N ALA A 118 26.56 10.62 -22.81
CA ALA A 118 26.02 11.25 -24.00
C ALA A 118 26.57 12.67 -24.18
N VAL A 119 26.63 13.47 -23.10
CA VAL A 119 27.20 14.82 -23.13
C VAL A 119 28.68 14.80 -23.52
N ARG A 120 29.44 13.82 -23.03
CA ARG A 120 30.86 13.68 -23.40
C ARG A 120 31.07 13.24 -24.85
N ALA A 121 30.14 12.45 -25.40
CA ALA A 121 30.21 11.99 -26.78
C ALA A 121 29.87 13.10 -27.79
N ASP A 122 29.06 14.08 -27.38
CA ASP A 122 28.71 15.23 -28.19
C ASP A 122 29.74 16.37 -28.07
N GLU A 123 30.89 16.20 -28.72
CA GLU A 123 31.91 17.25 -28.82
C GLU A 123 31.43 18.48 -29.64
N ARG A 124 30.32 18.37 -30.41
CA ARG A 124 29.69 19.46 -31.16
C ARG A 124 28.15 19.37 -31.12
N PRO A 125 27.42 20.42 -30.72
CA PRO A 125 25.96 20.39 -30.67
C PRO A 125 25.36 20.31 -32.08
N SER A 126 24.69 19.20 -32.36
CA SER A 126 23.98 18.87 -33.60
C SER A 126 22.56 18.41 -33.25
N PRO A 127 21.56 18.56 -34.12
CA PRO A 127 20.24 17.93 -33.92
C PRO A 127 20.29 16.39 -33.93
N LEU A 128 21.41 15.78 -34.33
CA LEU A 128 21.73 14.36 -34.18
C LEU A 128 22.65 14.09 -32.97
N SER A 129 22.77 15.05 -32.05
CA SER A 129 23.54 14.89 -30.82
C SER A 129 22.96 13.75 -29.99
N ALA A 130 23.83 12.88 -29.47
CA ALA A 130 23.47 11.77 -28.61
C ALA A 130 22.63 12.23 -27.40
N VAL A 131 22.93 13.41 -26.86
CA VAL A 131 22.19 14.07 -25.78
C VAL A 131 20.76 14.39 -26.19
N TRP A 132 20.54 14.98 -27.38
CA TRP A 132 19.19 15.37 -27.80
C TRP A 132 18.30 14.15 -28.02
N LEU A 133 18.84 13.10 -28.63
CA LEU A 133 18.13 11.83 -28.80
C LEU A 133 17.78 11.19 -27.46
N LEU A 134 18.74 11.17 -26.53
CA LEU A 134 18.54 10.60 -25.20
C LEU A 134 17.52 11.39 -24.37
N ILE A 135 17.52 12.73 -24.42
CA ILE A 135 16.50 13.55 -23.76
C ILE A 135 15.10 13.32 -24.36
N ARG A 136 15.01 13.17 -25.68
CA ARG A 136 13.73 12.90 -26.36
C ARG A 136 13.16 11.54 -25.94
N GLU A 137 13.99 10.51 -25.92
CA GLU A 137 13.61 9.19 -25.43
C GLU A 137 13.21 9.23 -23.95
N ALA A 138 14.00 9.90 -23.11
CA ALA A 138 13.73 10.10 -21.70
C ALA A 138 12.38 10.78 -21.44
N SER A 139 12.03 11.79 -22.24
CA SER A 139 10.74 12.48 -22.15
C SER A 139 9.58 11.55 -22.51
N GLY A 140 9.76 10.70 -23.52
CA GLY A 140 8.77 9.68 -23.90
C GLY A 140 8.59 8.61 -22.83
N SER A 141 9.70 8.10 -22.30
CA SER A 141 9.71 7.14 -21.18
C SER A 141 9.02 7.71 -19.96
N GLY A 142 9.28 8.98 -19.62
CA GLY A 142 8.66 9.60 -18.46
C GLY A 142 7.17 9.84 -18.61
N ALA A 143 6.70 10.24 -19.79
CA ALA A 143 5.28 10.33 -20.08
C ALA A 143 4.59 8.95 -19.97
N ALA A 144 5.23 7.90 -20.49
CA ALA A 144 4.71 6.54 -20.41
C ALA A 144 4.60 6.05 -18.95
N GLN A 145 5.63 6.25 -18.13
CA GLN A 145 5.58 5.92 -16.71
C GLN A 145 4.45 6.67 -15.98
N HIS A 146 4.31 7.97 -16.23
CA HIS A 146 3.28 8.76 -15.56
C HIS A 146 1.86 8.32 -15.92
N LEU A 147 1.60 8.03 -17.20
CA LEU A 147 0.32 7.50 -17.65
C LEU A 147 0.04 6.13 -17.06
N ALA A 148 1.00 5.21 -17.10
CA ALA A 148 0.86 3.88 -16.52
C ALA A 148 0.63 3.91 -15.01
N ALA A 149 1.31 4.78 -14.27
CA ALA A 149 1.10 4.98 -12.84
C ALA A 149 -0.30 5.57 -12.53
N GLY A 150 -0.79 6.48 -13.37
CA GLY A 150 -2.15 7.01 -13.26
C GLY A 150 -3.22 5.94 -13.48
N GLU A 151 -3.07 5.13 -14.54
CA GLU A 151 -3.99 4.02 -14.81
C GLU A 151 -3.91 2.93 -13.75
N ALA A 152 -2.72 2.63 -13.23
CA ALA A 152 -2.55 1.70 -12.12
C ALA A 152 -3.25 2.19 -10.85
N ARG A 153 -3.20 3.50 -10.54
CA ARG A 153 -3.96 4.07 -9.41
C ARG A 153 -5.47 3.91 -9.60
N ASN A 154 -5.98 4.13 -10.81
CA ASN A 154 -7.40 3.89 -11.09
C ASN A 154 -7.79 2.42 -10.85
N CYS A 155 -6.98 1.46 -11.32
CA CYS A 155 -7.22 0.04 -11.03
C CYS A 155 -7.14 -0.26 -9.52
N LEU A 156 -6.25 0.42 -8.77
CA LEU A 156 -6.14 0.24 -7.33
C LEU A 156 -7.37 0.79 -6.59
N ASP A 157 -7.94 1.89 -7.05
CA ASP A 157 -9.17 2.46 -6.49
C ASP A 157 -10.39 1.56 -6.79
N GLU A 158 -10.47 0.97 -7.99
CA GLU A 158 -11.45 -0.07 -8.33
C GLU A 158 -11.28 -1.30 -7.42
N LEU A 159 -10.04 -1.74 -7.18
CA LEU A 159 -9.74 -2.88 -6.33
C LEU A 159 -10.15 -2.63 -4.88
N ARG A 160 -9.96 -1.41 -4.36
CA ARG A 160 -10.45 -1.02 -3.03
C ARG A 160 -11.97 -1.14 -2.93
N ALA A 161 -12.69 -0.77 -3.98
CA ALA A 161 -14.14 -0.92 -4.02
C ALA A 161 -14.55 -2.40 -3.99
N GLU A 162 -13.85 -3.28 -4.74
CA GLU A 162 -14.07 -4.73 -4.67
C GLU A 162 -13.82 -5.28 -3.26
N LEU A 163 -12.72 -4.88 -2.63
CA LEU A 163 -12.38 -5.30 -1.27
C LEU A 163 -13.40 -4.82 -0.24
N ALA A 164 -13.92 -3.60 -0.37
CA ALA A 164 -14.94 -3.06 0.53
C ALA A 164 -16.25 -3.86 0.48
N LEU A 165 -16.61 -4.42 -0.68
CA LEU A 165 -17.77 -5.32 -0.82
C LEU A 165 -17.54 -6.69 -0.19
N LEU A 166 -16.28 -7.13 -0.12
CA LEU A 166 -15.86 -8.39 0.51
C LEU A 166 -15.57 -8.24 2.01
N ALA A 167 -15.73 -7.04 2.57
CA ALA A 167 -15.51 -6.80 3.99
C ALA A 167 -16.44 -7.70 4.81
N PRO A 168 -15.92 -8.43 5.82
CA PRO A 168 -16.76 -9.30 6.64
C PRO A 168 -17.82 -8.45 7.33
N HIS A 169 -19.08 -8.61 6.92
CA HIS A 169 -20.21 -7.94 7.57
C HIS A 169 -20.38 -8.51 8.97
N ASP A 170 -20.27 -7.66 9.99
CA ASP A 170 -20.72 -8.02 11.34
C ASP A 170 -22.25 -8.18 11.28
N GLU A 171 -22.73 -9.41 11.11
CA GLU A 171 -24.10 -9.81 11.50
C GLU A 171 -24.23 -9.77 13.04
N ALA A 172 -23.95 -8.61 13.64
CA ALA A 172 -24.16 -8.31 15.05
C ALA A 172 -25.07 -7.09 15.25
N VAL A 173 -25.79 -6.65 14.21
CA VAL A 173 -26.84 -5.61 14.30
C VAL A 173 -28.20 -6.23 14.00
N LEU A 174 -28.60 -7.19 14.83
CA LEU A 174 -30.01 -7.50 15.06
C LEU A 174 -30.16 -7.92 16.52
N VAL A 175 -30.32 -6.93 17.41
CA VAL A 175 -31.35 -6.83 18.48
C VAL A 175 -31.27 -5.41 19.06
#